data_AF-A0A815X6G0-F1
#
_entry.id   AF-A0A815X6G0-F1
#
_cell.length_a   1.000
_cell.length_b   1.000
_cell.length_c   1.000
_cell.angle_alpha   90.00
_cell.angle_beta   90.00
_cell.angle_gamma   90.00
#
_symmetry.space_group_name_H-M   'P 1'
#
loop_
_entity.id
_entity.type
_entity.pdbx_description
1 polymer ?
#
loop_
_entity_poly.entity_id
_entity_poly.type
_entity_poly.pdbx_seq_one_letter_code
_entity_poly.pdbx_strand_id
1 'polypeptide(L)'
;QLNVKLIGDIPIYVDYNSADVWSNTEIFQLDNSTLLPSVVSGYPPDDCSTNGQNWNTPIYNWNDSLKKPAVFNWWIKRLEKTLQMVDIVRIDHFRGLESYWSIPVDANHVPLQPKDGQWVKGPGAEFFHAIFNALGKDLPLIVEDLGNITKEIVELREQFNLTGIRILQFAFTFQPDNLHLPHNYPPNCTAYTGTHDTLTVVGWWTHHASKEEKKNFLEYINIPIMHDDDDYEQLGNQDIVISYLDKHINWYFIQMVLATVANRTIIEFQDVLGLNNDCRMNDPSLSSDPDCDGPQNWAWRFTWTMVRDKFREKLKFFTNIYNRK
;
A
#
# COMPACT_ATOMS: atom_id res chain seq x y z
N GLN A 1 -2.88 -28.14 -2.58
CA GLN A 1 -3.34 -28.90 -3.77
C GLN A 1 -3.20 -28.10 -5.07
N LEU A 2 -3.55 -26.80 -5.12
CA LEU A 2 -3.42 -25.98 -6.34
C LEU A 2 -2.10 -25.20 -6.46
N ASN A 3 -1.17 -25.37 -5.51
CA ASN A 3 0.06 -24.57 -5.39
C ASN A 3 -0.20 -23.05 -5.37
N VAL A 4 -1.32 -22.63 -4.79
CA VAL A 4 -1.68 -21.23 -4.55
C VAL A 4 -1.36 -20.90 -3.11
N LYS A 5 -0.60 -19.82 -2.89
CA LYS A 5 -0.31 -19.25 -1.57
C LYS A 5 -1.23 -18.06 -1.31
N LEU A 6 -1.62 -17.88 -0.06
CA LEU A 6 -2.42 -16.76 0.40
C LEU A 6 -1.52 -15.70 1.04
N ILE A 7 -1.73 -14.44 0.65
CA ILE A 7 -1.11 -13.28 1.28
C ILE A 7 -2.18 -12.64 2.16
N GLY A 8 -1.95 -12.65 3.47
CA GLY A 8 -2.76 -11.88 4.42
C GLY A 8 -2.20 -10.49 4.65
N ASP A 9 -2.96 -9.69 5.39
CA ASP A 9 -2.64 -8.31 5.70
C ASP A 9 -2.87 -8.07 7.20
N ILE A 10 -1.94 -7.36 7.85
CA ILE A 10 -2.05 -6.98 9.25
C ILE A 10 -1.92 -5.45 9.33
N PRO A 11 -3.00 -4.72 9.71
CA PRO A 11 -2.90 -3.31 10.05
C PRO A 11 -2.00 -3.14 11.27
N ILE A 12 -1.12 -2.12 11.25
CA ILE A 12 -0.19 -1.92 12.38
C ILE A 12 -0.96 -1.69 13.68
N TYR A 13 -2.00 -0.86 13.65
CA TYR A 13 -2.84 -0.57 14.82
C TYR A 13 -4.08 -1.45 14.86
N VAL A 14 -4.74 -1.43 16.01
CA VAL A 14 -6.03 -2.07 16.26
C VAL A 14 -7.02 -1.00 16.71
N ASP A 15 -8.30 -1.21 16.42
CA ASP A 15 -9.35 -0.27 16.85
C ASP A 15 -9.42 -0.19 18.39
N TYR A 16 -9.74 1.00 18.92
CA TYR A 16 -9.91 1.18 20.36
C TYR A 16 -11.01 0.27 20.94
N ASN A 17 -12.14 0.14 20.24
CA ASN A 17 -13.27 -0.69 20.63
C ASN A 17 -13.07 -2.15 20.20
N SER A 18 -11.92 -2.72 20.55
CA SER A 18 -11.56 -4.11 20.23
C SER A 18 -11.29 -4.94 21.49
N ALA A 19 -11.46 -6.25 21.36
CA ALA A 19 -11.06 -7.20 22.41
C ALA A 19 -9.53 -7.15 22.66
N ASP A 20 -8.74 -6.79 21.64
CA ASP A 20 -7.30 -6.62 21.74
C ASP A 20 -6.92 -5.52 22.75
N VAL A 21 -7.57 -4.35 22.65
CA VAL A 21 -7.34 -3.24 23.58
C VAL A 21 -7.93 -3.54 24.95
N TRP A 22 -9.15 -4.06 25.01
CA TRP A 22 -9.83 -4.37 26.28
C TRP A 22 -9.04 -5.37 27.14
N SER A 23 -8.44 -6.40 26.53
CA SER A 23 -7.74 -7.47 27.26
C SER A 23 -6.25 -7.24 27.47
N ASN A 24 -5.66 -6.20 26.87
CA ASN A 24 -4.22 -5.91 26.94
C ASN A 24 -3.99 -4.40 27.15
N THR A 25 -4.74 -3.75 28.03
CA THR A 25 -4.69 -2.29 28.21
C THR A 25 -3.27 -1.76 28.50
N GLU A 26 -2.41 -2.58 29.12
CA GLU A 26 -1.03 -2.24 29.43
C GLU A 26 -0.14 -2.08 28.20
N ILE A 27 -0.47 -2.65 27.05
CA ILE A 27 0.37 -2.54 25.84
C ILE A 27 0.07 -1.26 25.03
N PHE A 28 -0.94 -0.48 25.41
CA PHE A 28 -1.39 0.74 24.72
C PHE A 28 -1.22 2.01 25.58
N GLN A 29 -1.02 3.15 24.93
CA GLN A 29 -0.91 4.48 25.55
C GLN A 29 -2.30 5.00 25.94
N LEU A 30 -2.82 4.48 27.04
CA LEU A 30 -4.11 4.84 27.61
C LEU A 30 -3.91 5.63 28.91
N ASP A 31 -4.87 6.51 29.22
CA ASP A 31 -4.93 7.16 30.51
C ASP A 31 -5.25 6.13 31.60
N ASN A 32 -4.47 6.11 32.68
CA ASN A 32 -4.59 5.09 33.72
C ASN A 32 -5.93 5.14 34.48
N SER A 33 -6.64 6.28 34.47
CA SER A 33 -7.89 6.46 35.19
C SER A 33 -9.12 6.23 34.32
N THR A 34 -9.09 6.68 33.06
CA THR A 34 -10.23 6.60 32.14
C THR A 34 -10.15 5.42 31.18
N LEU A 35 -8.95 4.86 30.97
CA LEU A 35 -8.63 3.88 29.93
C LEU A 35 -8.95 4.36 28.50
N LEU A 36 -9.09 5.67 28.31
CA LEU A 36 -9.20 6.29 26.99
C LEU A 36 -7.80 6.56 26.43
N PRO A 37 -7.62 6.60 25.09
CA PRO A 37 -6.32 6.90 24.49
C PRO A 37 -5.76 8.25 24.96
N SER A 38 -4.52 8.27 25.46
CA SER A 38 -3.82 9.53 25.80
C SER A 38 -3.23 10.21 24.57
N VAL A 39 -3.04 9.44 23.51
CA VAL A 39 -2.64 9.87 22.17
C VAL A 39 -3.28 8.93 21.16
N VAL A 40 -3.47 9.41 19.93
CA VAL A 40 -3.99 8.60 18.83
C VAL A 40 -3.06 8.61 17.63
N SER A 41 -3.13 7.54 16.86
CA SER A 41 -2.40 7.38 15.61
C SER A 41 -2.89 8.32 14.51
N GLY A 42 -2.00 8.68 13.60
CA GLY A 42 -2.38 9.30 12.34
C GLY A 42 -1.19 9.47 11.41
N TYR A 43 -1.25 10.48 10.57
CA TYR A 43 -0.15 10.88 9.69
C TYR A 43 -0.14 12.41 9.55
N PRO A 44 1.04 13.06 9.49
CA PRO A 44 1.10 14.51 9.32
C PRO A 44 0.53 14.95 7.96
N PRO A 45 0.23 16.25 7.79
CA PRO A 45 0.02 16.80 6.46
C PRO A 45 1.18 16.52 5.51
N ASP A 46 0.86 16.17 4.27
CA ASP A 46 1.81 15.95 3.19
C ASP A 46 1.25 16.43 1.84
N ASP A 47 2.00 16.21 0.76
CA ASP A 47 1.61 16.63 -0.59
C ASP A 47 0.32 15.95 -1.08
N CYS A 48 -0.07 14.83 -0.47
CA CYS A 48 -1.26 14.06 -0.81
C CYS A 48 -2.48 14.42 0.08
N SER A 49 -2.25 14.84 1.33
CA SER A 49 -3.27 15.29 2.27
C SER A 49 -2.82 16.54 3.03
N THR A 50 -3.32 17.70 2.62
CA THR A 50 -2.99 19.00 3.25
C THR A 50 -3.46 19.12 4.70
N ASN A 51 -4.42 18.29 5.13
CA ASN A 51 -4.91 18.25 6.51
C ASN A 51 -4.26 17.15 7.35
N GLY A 52 -3.45 16.29 6.75
CA GLY A 52 -2.96 15.05 7.35
C GLY A 52 -4.09 14.03 7.53
N GLN A 53 -3.86 13.03 8.38
CA GLN A 53 -4.82 11.97 8.65
C GLN A 53 -4.89 11.71 10.15
N ASN A 54 -6.11 11.54 10.68
CA ASN A 54 -6.35 11.05 12.03
C ASN A 54 -7.04 9.70 11.92
N TRP A 55 -6.35 8.63 12.30
CA TRP A 55 -6.92 7.28 12.25
C TRP A 55 -7.61 6.89 13.55
N ASN A 56 -7.45 7.70 14.61
CA ASN A 56 -8.13 7.54 15.89
C ASN A 56 -7.95 6.16 16.56
N THR A 57 -6.83 5.49 16.30
CA THR A 57 -6.50 4.21 16.95
C THR A 57 -5.47 4.42 18.08
N PRO A 58 -5.51 3.60 19.15
CA PRO A 58 -4.53 3.66 20.22
C PRO A 58 -3.14 3.26 19.75
N ILE A 59 -2.12 3.94 20.29
CA ILE A 59 -0.71 3.67 19.99
C ILE A 59 -0.12 2.72 21.03
N TYR A 60 0.75 1.80 20.62
CA TYR A 60 1.45 0.90 21.54
C TYR A 60 2.44 1.62 22.48
N ASN A 61 2.71 1.03 23.64
CA ASN A 61 3.71 1.46 24.61
C ASN A 61 5.13 1.04 24.20
N TRP A 62 5.62 1.53 23.05
CA TRP A 62 6.97 1.21 22.56
C TRP A 62 8.09 1.82 23.41
N ASN A 63 7.84 2.97 24.03
CA ASN A 63 8.84 3.77 24.74
C ASN A 63 8.90 3.50 26.26
N ASP A 64 8.00 2.67 26.78
CA ASP A 64 8.07 2.20 28.16
C ASP A 64 8.80 0.85 28.19
N SER A 65 10.02 0.83 28.72
CA SER A 65 10.87 -0.36 28.74
C SER A 65 10.29 -1.51 29.57
N LEU A 66 9.40 -1.24 30.52
CA LEU A 66 8.72 -2.28 31.31
C LEU A 66 7.57 -2.91 30.54
N LYS A 67 6.91 -2.13 29.67
CA LYS A 67 5.75 -2.59 28.88
C LYS A 67 6.12 -3.14 27.50
N LYS A 68 7.21 -2.65 26.91
CA LYS A 68 7.68 -3.02 25.56
C LYS A 68 7.79 -4.55 25.35
N PRO A 69 8.30 -5.36 26.29
CA PRO A 69 8.31 -6.83 26.12
C PRO A 69 6.92 -7.45 26.00
N ALA A 70 5.91 -6.89 26.68
CA ALA A 70 4.52 -7.35 26.55
C ALA A 70 3.96 -7.03 25.16
N VAL A 71 4.28 -5.84 24.62
CA VAL A 71 3.92 -5.47 23.23
C VAL A 71 4.53 -6.46 22.22
N PHE A 72 5.81 -6.81 22.38
CA PHE A 72 6.47 -7.80 21.53
C PHE A 72 5.80 -9.18 21.62
N ASN A 73 5.53 -9.66 22.83
CA ASN A 73 4.85 -10.94 23.02
C ASN A 73 3.46 -10.97 22.38
N TRP A 74 2.71 -9.87 22.45
CA TRP A 74 1.42 -9.74 21.79
C TRP A 74 1.56 -9.81 20.26
N TRP A 75 2.53 -9.09 19.68
CA TRP A 75 2.81 -9.13 18.25
C TRP A 75 3.28 -10.51 17.75
N ILE A 76 4.10 -11.21 18.53
CA ILE A 76 4.52 -12.59 18.23
C ILE A 76 3.27 -13.48 18.09
N LYS A 77 2.36 -13.43 19.06
CA LYS A 77 1.11 -14.20 19.04
C LYS A 77 0.20 -13.80 17.87
N ARG A 78 0.13 -12.50 17.56
CA ARG A 78 -0.65 -11.98 16.42
C ARG A 78 -0.13 -12.54 15.10
N LEU A 79 1.17 -12.47 14.87
CA LEU A 79 1.80 -13.02 13.65
C LEU A 79 1.66 -14.54 13.57
N GLU A 80 1.93 -15.25 14.66
CA GLU A 80 1.74 -16.70 14.73
C GLU A 80 0.30 -17.09 14.38
N LYS A 81 -0.69 -16.37 14.92
CA LYS A 81 -2.09 -16.65 14.64
C LYS A 81 -2.47 -16.37 13.20
N THR A 82 -1.99 -15.27 12.63
CA THR A 82 -2.25 -14.93 11.22
C THR A 82 -1.63 -15.94 10.26
N LEU A 83 -0.41 -16.40 10.53
CA LEU A 83 0.29 -17.41 9.73
C LEU A 83 -0.37 -18.81 9.79
N GLN A 84 -1.32 -19.05 10.69
CA GLN A 84 -2.18 -20.24 10.63
C GLN A 84 -3.26 -20.15 9.54
N MET A 85 -3.53 -18.93 9.02
CA MET A 85 -4.58 -18.66 8.04
C MET A 85 -4.03 -18.33 6.65
N VAL A 86 -2.80 -17.81 6.58
CA VAL A 86 -2.16 -17.37 5.33
C VAL A 86 -0.70 -17.81 5.27
N ASP A 87 -0.14 -17.88 4.06
CA ASP A 87 1.24 -18.32 3.82
C ASP A 87 2.25 -17.18 3.92
N ILE A 88 1.82 -15.93 3.68
CA ILE A 88 2.64 -14.72 3.65
C ILE A 88 1.85 -13.61 4.35
N VAL A 89 2.52 -12.74 5.09
CA VAL A 89 1.87 -11.61 5.78
C VAL A 89 2.44 -10.29 5.30
N ARG A 90 1.58 -9.40 4.81
CA ARG A 90 1.89 -7.97 4.68
C ARG A 90 1.70 -7.29 6.04
N ILE A 91 2.70 -6.55 6.48
CA ILE A 91 2.61 -5.63 7.62
C ILE A 91 2.37 -4.24 7.04
N ASP A 92 1.17 -3.73 7.25
CA ASP A 92 0.77 -2.37 6.88
C ASP A 92 1.54 -1.32 7.69
N HIS A 93 1.72 -0.14 7.11
CA HIS A 93 2.36 1.01 7.76
C HIS A 93 3.69 0.68 8.46
N PHE A 94 4.57 -0.06 7.77
CA PHE A 94 5.84 -0.53 8.34
C PHE A 94 6.70 0.60 8.89
N ARG A 95 6.63 1.79 8.29
CA ARG A 95 7.33 2.97 8.80
C ARG A 95 7.00 3.30 10.25
N GLY A 96 5.79 2.97 10.73
CA GLY A 96 5.38 3.09 12.12
C GLY A 96 6.23 2.28 13.12
N LEU A 97 6.93 1.24 12.65
CA LEU A 97 7.90 0.50 13.45
C LEU A 97 9.24 1.24 13.59
N GLU A 98 9.59 2.12 12.64
CA GLU A 98 10.76 3.00 12.74
C GLU A 98 10.42 4.28 13.51
N SER A 99 9.36 4.97 13.08
CA SER A 99 8.79 6.15 13.72
C SER A 99 7.30 6.28 13.38
N TYR A 100 6.49 6.66 14.35
CA TYR A 100 5.05 6.82 14.17
C TYR A 100 4.61 8.24 14.51
N TRP A 101 3.51 8.68 13.90
CA TRP A 101 2.93 10.00 14.18
C TRP A 101 1.95 9.89 15.33
N SER A 102 2.19 10.65 16.39
CA SER A 102 1.42 10.65 17.62
C SER A 102 0.66 11.96 17.74
N ILE A 103 -0.68 11.90 17.66
CA ILE A 103 -1.57 13.06 17.80
C ILE A 103 -2.03 13.13 19.27
N PRO A 104 -1.80 14.24 19.98
CA PRO A 104 -2.30 14.41 21.35
C PRO A 104 -3.82 14.54 21.39
N VAL A 105 -4.40 14.28 22.55
CA VAL A 105 -5.82 14.51 22.85
C VAL A 105 -6.00 15.67 23.81
N ASP A 106 -7.18 16.30 23.82
CA ASP A 106 -7.54 17.34 24.78
C ASP A 106 -7.96 16.75 26.15
N ALA A 107 -8.36 17.62 27.09
CA ALA A 107 -8.80 17.19 28.43
C ALA A 107 -10.05 16.28 28.42
N ASN A 108 -10.82 16.27 27.33
CA ASN A 108 -11.98 15.41 27.13
C ASN A 108 -11.64 14.16 26.29
N HIS A 109 -10.35 13.91 26.03
CA HIS A 109 -9.86 12.83 25.18
C HIS A 109 -10.31 12.93 23.71
N VAL A 110 -10.61 14.14 23.23
CA VAL A 110 -10.85 14.40 21.82
C VAL A 110 -9.51 14.64 21.12
N PRO A 111 -9.17 13.91 20.04
CA PRO A 111 -7.93 14.15 19.30
C PRO A 111 -7.80 15.58 18.81
N LEU A 112 -6.60 16.16 18.92
CA LEU A 112 -6.25 17.40 18.24
C LEU A 112 -6.12 17.18 16.73
N GLN A 113 -5.76 18.23 15.98
CA GLN A 113 -5.63 18.12 14.53
C GLN A 113 -4.37 17.31 14.16
N PRO A 114 -4.34 16.60 13.01
CA PRO A 114 -3.16 15.85 12.59
C PRO A 114 -1.87 16.66 12.56
N LYS A 115 -1.95 17.95 12.20
CA LYS A 115 -0.80 18.87 12.21
C LYS A 115 -0.18 19.14 13.60
N ASP A 116 -0.93 18.89 14.67
CA ASP A 116 -0.50 19.12 16.05
C ASP A 116 0.21 17.90 16.65
N GLY A 117 0.35 16.82 15.88
CA GLY A 117 1.09 15.63 16.29
C GLY A 117 2.61 15.79 16.21
N GLN A 118 3.31 14.70 16.52
CA GLN A 118 4.76 14.64 16.44
C GLN A 118 5.26 13.25 16.04
N TRP A 119 6.43 13.21 15.39
CA TRP A 119 7.17 11.97 15.14
C TRP A 119 7.74 11.43 16.44
N VAL A 120 7.39 10.19 16.77
CA VAL A 120 7.93 9.47 17.92
C VAL A 120 8.62 8.21 17.44
N LYS A 121 9.78 7.88 18.01
CA LYS A 121 10.54 6.69 17.63
C LYS A 121 9.75 5.42 17.94
N GLY A 122 9.69 4.52 16.98
CA GLY A 122 9.15 3.17 17.13
C GLY A 122 10.18 2.18 17.69
N PRO A 123 9.82 0.89 17.81
CA PRO A 123 10.70 -0.12 18.38
C PRO A 123 11.89 -0.50 17.48
N GLY A 124 11.83 -0.18 16.18
CA GLY A 124 12.88 -0.41 15.19
C GLY A 124 13.35 -1.86 15.15
N ALA A 125 14.68 -2.04 15.14
CA ALA A 125 15.30 -3.35 15.04
C ALA A 125 14.96 -4.30 16.20
N GLU A 126 14.69 -3.79 17.40
CA GLU A 126 14.34 -4.63 18.55
C GLU A 126 13.06 -5.44 18.30
N PHE A 127 12.10 -4.86 17.58
CA PHE A 127 10.88 -5.56 17.17
C PHE A 127 11.21 -6.78 16.33
N PHE A 128 11.95 -6.60 15.24
CA PHE A 128 12.29 -7.69 14.33
C PHE A 128 13.20 -8.73 14.98
N HIS A 129 14.12 -8.32 15.86
CA HIS A 129 14.88 -9.26 16.66
C HIS A 129 13.97 -10.13 17.54
N ALA A 130 12.99 -9.54 18.24
CA ALA A 130 12.05 -10.30 19.05
C ALA A 130 11.20 -11.27 18.20
N ILE A 131 10.65 -10.79 17.08
CA ILE A 131 9.85 -11.60 16.16
C ILE A 131 10.66 -12.77 15.59
N PHE A 132 11.83 -12.52 15.00
CA PHE A 132 12.61 -13.59 14.36
C PHE A 132 13.27 -14.55 15.35
N ASN A 133 13.55 -14.11 16.58
CA ASN A 133 14.00 -15.01 17.64
C ASN A 133 12.90 -15.98 18.07
N ALA A 134 11.64 -15.52 18.09
CA ALA A 134 10.50 -16.33 18.51
C ALA A 134 9.95 -17.23 17.41
N LEU A 135 9.86 -16.72 16.17
CA LEU A 135 9.16 -17.37 15.07
C LEU A 135 10.08 -17.88 13.94
N GLY A 136 11.38 -17.58 14.02
CA GLY A 136 12.39 -17.96 13.02
C GLY A 136 12.71 -16.85 12.02
N LYS A 137 13.90 -16.94 11.40
CA LYS A 137 14.43 -15.92 10.49
C LYS A 137 13.81 -15.93 9.09
N ASP A 138 13.26 -17.06 8.66
CA ASP A 138 12.70 -17.24 7.31
C ASP A 138 11.20 -16.89 7.25
N LEU A 139 10.75 -15.98 8.10
CA LEU A 139 9.35 -15.57 8.16
C LEU A 139 8.93 -14.89 6.84
N PRO A 140 7.81 -15.31 6.23
CA PRO A 140 7.37 -14.81 4.94
C PRO A 140 6.64 -13.47 5.09
N LEU A 141 7.39 -12.39 5.25
CA LEU A 141 6.86 -11.04 5.45
C LEU A 141 6.99 -10.17 4.19
N ILE A 142 5.98 -9.34 3.96
CA ILE A 142 6.01 -8.16 3.08
C ILE A 142 5.83 -6.95 3.99
N VAL A 143 6.56 -5.87 3.73
CA VAL A 143 6.40 -4.61 4.45
C VAL A 143 5.84 -3.53 3.53
N GLU A 144 4.82 -2.84 3.99
CA GLU A 144 4.27 -1.64 3.35
C GLU A 144 5.22 -0.47 3.61
N ASP A 145 6.14 -0.21 2.69
CA ASP A 145 7.16 0.84 2.76
C ASP A 145 6.86 2.03 1.84
N LEU A 146 5.60 2.50 1.75
CA LEU A 146 5.19 3.66 0.96
C LEU A 146 5.26 4.98 1.77
N GLY A 147 4.97 6.08 1.08
CA GLY A 147 4.94 7.43 1.65
C GLY A 147 6.33 8.06 1.74
N ASN A 148 6.57 8.87 2.77
CA ASN A 148 7.87 9.48 2.99
C ASN A 148 8.84 8.47 3.60
N ILE A 149 9.68 7.89 2.73
CA ILE A 149 10.67 6.88 3.08
C ILE A 149 11.99 7.58 3.45
N THR A 150 12.32 7.58 4.74
CA THR A 150 13.61 8.07 5.22
C THR A 150 14.70 7.01 5.07
N LYS A 151 15.96 7.44 5.17
CA LYS A 151 17.12 6.54 5.13
C LYS A 151 17.03 5.47 6.22
N GLU A 152 16.55 5.81 7.41
CA GLU A 152 16.42 4.90 8.55
C GLU A 152 15.38 3.80 8.28
N ILE A 153 14.30 4.10 7.56
CA ILE A 153 13.29 3.13 7.13
C ILE A 153 13.89 2.14 6.12
N VAL A 154 14.68 2.65 5.17
CA VAL A 154 15.40 1.82 4.19
C VAL A 154 16.40 0.90 4.90
N GLU A 155 17.21 1.46 5.80
CA GLU A 155 18.20 0.70 6.58
C GLU A 155 17.54 -0.38 7.43
N LEU A 156 16.40 -0.09 8.08
CA LEU A 156 15.65 -1.08 8.85
C LEU A 156 15.13 -2.21 7.95
N ARG A 157 14.57 -1.88 6.78
CA ARG A 157 14.08 -2.87 5.81
C ARG A 157 15.23 -3.77 5.33
N GLU A 158 16.37 -3.19 5.00
CA GLU A 158 17.54 -3.90 4.46
C GLU A 158 18.28 -4.73 5.51
N GLN A 159 18.40 -4.24 6.75
CA GLN A 159 19.01 -4.96 7.87
C GLN A 159 18.39 -6.36 8.06
N PHE A 160 17.08 -6.46 7.84
CA PHE A 160 16.32 -7.68 8.01
C PHE A 160 15.91 -8.34 6.68
N ASN A 161 16.43 -7.84 5.55
CA ASN A 161 16.12 -8.30 4.20
C ASN A 161 14.60 -8.43 3.92
N LEU A 162 13.82 -7.48 4.43
CA LEU A 162 12.37 -7.48 4.31
C LEU A 162 11.94 -7.10 2.88
N THR A 163 10.96 -7.83 2.34
CA THR A 163 10.40 -7.56 1.02
C THR A 163 9.51 -6.31 1.05
N GLY A 164 9.94 -5.21 0.43
CA GLY A 164 9.13 -4.00 0.28
C GLY A 164 8.12 -4.10 -0.87
N ILE A 165 7.33 -3.04 -1.07
CA ILE A 165 6.32 -2.96 -2.13
C ILE A 165 6.60 -1.85 -3.12
N ARG A 166 6.23 -2.05 -4.39
CA ARG A 166 6.34 -1.05 -5.45
C ARG A 166 5.02 -0.95 -6.20
N ILE A 167 4.49 0.26 -6.36
CA ILE A 167 3.19 0.50 -7.01
C ILE A 167 3.42 1.25 -8.31
N LEU A 168 3.14 0.62 -9.44
CA LEU A 168 3.42 1.20 -10.76
C LEU A 168 2.62 2.49 -11.02
N GLN A 169 1.42 2.64 -10.44
CA GLN A 169 0.65 3.87 -10.53
C GLN A 169 1.37 5.11 -9.98
N PHE A 170 2.33 4.93 -9.06
CA PHE A 170 3.11 6.04 -8.48
C PHE A 170 4.40 6.34 -9.25
N ALA A 171 4.67 5.66 -10.37
CA ALA A 171 5.97 5.71 -11.03
C ALA A 171 6.23 6.98 -11.86
N PHE A 172 5.18 7.61 -12.40
CA PHE A 172 5.32 8.53 -13.54
C PHE A 172 5.29 10.02 -13.16
N THR A 173 5.62 10.36 -11.90
CA THR A 173 5.65 11.73 -11.34
C THR A 173 6.95 12.52 -11.63
N PHE A 174 7.65 12.22 -12.74
CA PHE A 174 8.86 12.92 -13.26
C PHE A 174 10.09 12.96 -12.32
N GLN A 175 10.42 11.85 -11.66
CA GLN A 175 11.67 11.72 -10.91
C GLN A 175 12.40 10.44 -11.36
N PRO A 176 13.60 10.53 -11.98
CA PRO A 176 14.33 9.36 -12.46
C PRO A 176 14.68 8.35 -11.35
N ASP A 177 14.84 8.82 -10.12
CA ASP A 177 15.10 8.04 -8.91
C ASP A 177 13.82 7.56 -8.20
N ASN A 178 12.63 7.80 -8.78
CA ASN A 178 11.39 7.29 -8.25
C ASN A 178 11.45 5.76 -8.13
N LEU A 179 11.35 5.28 -6.88
CA LEU A 179 11.45 3.86 -6.55
C LEU A 179 10.37 3.01 -7.23
N HIS A 180 9.27 3.64 -7.65
CA HIS A 180 8.15 3.01 -8.33
C HIS A 180 8.34 2.87 -9.85
N LEU A 181 9.42 3.40 -10.44
CA LEU A 181 9.81 3.09 -11.82
C LEU A 181 10.39 1.65 -11.92
N PRO A 182 9.94 0.82 -12.88
CA PRO A 182 10.37 -0.57 -13.02
C PRO A 182 11.89 -0.82 -13.02
N HIS A 183 12.68 0.07 -13.63
CA HIS A 183 14.15 -0.07 -13.67
C HIS A 183 14.84 0.19 -12.32
N ASN A 184 14.13 0.79 -11.34
CA ASN A 184 14.62 1.01 -9.98
C ASN A 184 14.21 -0.11 -9.00
N TYR A 185 13.51 -1.15 -9.47
CA TYR A 185 13.01 -2.19 -8.57
C TYR A 185 14.16 -3.09 -8.11
N PRO A 186 14.33 -3.32 -6.79
CA PRO A 186 15.21 -4.39 -6.33
C PRO A 186 14.52 -5.75 -6.58
N PRO A 187 15.28 -6.86 -6.74
CA PRO A 187 14.67 -8.18 -6.83
C PRO A 187 13.81 -8.56 -5.63
N ASN A 188 14.20 -8.13 -4.43
CA ASN A 188 13.46 -8.37 -3.19
C ASN A 188 12.34 -7.34 -2.95
N CYS A 189 11.38 -7.25 -3.88
CA CYS A 189 10.16 -6.48 -3.70
C CYS A 189 8.95 -7.20 -4.28
N THR A 190 7.75 -6.77 -3.86
CA THR A 190 6.48 -7.14 -4.49
C THR A 190 6.00 -5.96 -5.32
N ALA A 191 5.88 -6.15 -6.64
CA ALA A 191 5.37 -5.15 -7.56
C ALA A 191 3.84 -5.25 -7.70
N TYR A 192 3.18 -4.10 -7.74
CA TYR A 192 1.73 -3.94 -7.84
C TYR A 192 1.39 -3.03 -9.01
N THR A 193 0.29 -3.30 -9.71
CA THR A 193 -0.32 -2.29 -10.61
C THR A 193 -0.86 -1.13 -9.79
N GLY A 194 -1.68 -1.48 -8.81
CA GLY A 194 -2.28 -0.64 -7.76
C GLY A 194 -2.53 -1.49 -6.50
N THR A 195 -3.04 -0.86 -5.45
CA THR A 195 -3.55 -1.51 -4.23
C THR A 195 -5.01 -1.15 -4.02
N HIS A 196 -5.64 -1.75 -3.01
CA HIS A 196 -7.02 -1.45 -2.66
C HIS A 196 -7.28 0.03 -2.31
N ASP A 197 -6.25 0.78 -1.90
CA ASP A 197 -6.33 2.22 -1.62
C ASP A 197 -6.18 3.09 -2.87
N THR A 198 -5.66 2.52 -3.95
CA THR A 198 -5.44 3.24 -5.21
C THR A 198 -6.70 3.26 -6.06
N LEU A 199 -6.71 4.17 -7.03
CA LEU A 199 -7.67 4.12 -8.12
C LEU A 199 -7.39 2.91 -9.01
N THR A 200 -8.42 2.40 -9.69
CA THR A 200 -8.21 1.43 -10.78
C THR A 200 -7.27 2.02 -11.83
N VAL A 201 -6.44 1.21 -12.51
CA VAL A 201 -5.51 1.75 -13.53
C VAL A 201 -6.26 2.49 -14.64
N VAL A 202 -7.40 1.95 -15.09
CA VAL A 202 -8.22 2.61 -16.10
C VAL A 202 -8.74 3.95 -15.57
N GLY A 203 -9.31 3.97 -14.37
CA GLY A 203 -9.89 5.20 -13.84
C GLY A 203 -8.86 6.26 -13.46
N TRP A 204 -7.69 5.86 -12.94
CA TRP A 204 -6.55 6.75 -12.79
C TRP A 204 -6.16 7.36 -14.14
N TRP A 205 -5.91 6.52 -15.15
CA TRP A 205 -5.49 6.99 -16.47
C TRP A 205 -6.51 7.93 -17.11
N THR A 206 -7.80 7.60 -17.07
CA THR A 206 -8.81 8.40 -17.77
C THR A 206 -9.11 9.71 -17.06
N HIS A 207 -9.13 9.73 -15.72
CA HIS A 207 -9.74 10.83 -14.96
C HIS A 207 -8.80 11.56 -13.99
N HIS A 208 -7.67 10.97 -13.61
CA HIS A 208 -6.82 11.53 -12.56
C HIS A 208 -5.36 11.77 -12.97
N ALA A 209 -4.80 10.93 -13.84
CA ALA A 209 -3.44 11.08 -14.34
C ALA A 209 -3.31 12.44 -15.04
N SER A 210 -2.38 13.25 -14.54
CA SER A 210 -2.05 14.54 -15.12
C SER A 210 -1.50 14.39 -16.55
N LYS A 211 -1.54 15.47 -17.33
CA LYS A 211 -0.94 15.48 -18.67
C LYS A 211 0.55 15.10 -18.62
N GLU A 212 1.25 15.54 -17.58
CA GLU A 212 2.67 15.24 -17.39
C GLU A 212 2.91 13.77 -17.04
N GLU A 213 2.12 13.16 -16.15
CA GLU A 213 2.26 11.72 -15.86
C GLU A 213 2.01 10.85 -17.09
N LYS A 214 0.99 11.21 -17.90
CA LYS A 214 0.73 10.52 -19.17
C LYS A 214 1.89 10.68 -20.14
N LYS A 215 2.44 11.88 -20.25
CA LYS A 215 3.61 12.18 -21.08
C LYS A 215 4.82 11.33 -20.65
N ASN A 216 5.11 11.32 -19.36
CA ASN A 216 6.21 10.54 -18.79
C ASN A 216 6.04 9.04 -19.01
N PHE A 217 4.82 8.53 -18.87
CA PHE A 217 4.52 7.14 -19.17
C PHE A 217 4.83 6.78 -20.63
N LEU A 218 4.34 7.59 -21.58
CA LEU A 218 4.55 7.37 -23.01
C LEU A 218 6.04 7.44 -23.38
N GLU A 219 6.77 8.42 -22.88
CA GLU A 219 8.23 8.51 -23.06
C GLU A 219 8.95 7.28 -22.46
N TYR A 220 8.52 6.82 -21.27
CA TYR A 220 9.10 5.65 -20.61
C TYR A 220 8.97 4.37 -21.43
N ILE A 221 7.84 4.19 -22.13
CA ILE A 221 7.62 3.05 -23.02
C ILE A 221 8.03 3.33 -24.47
N ASN A 222 8.75 4.43 -24.70
CA ASN A 222 9.28 4.86 -25.98
C ASN A 222 8.19 5.01 -27.07
N ILE A 223 7.03 5.57 -26.69
CA ILE A 223 6.02 6.07 -27.62
C ILE A 223 6.27 7.57 -27.81
N PRO A 224 6.65 8.02 -29.02
CA PRO A 224 6.98 9.42 -29.25
C PRO A 224 5.78 10.33 -29.02
N ILE A 225 6.04 11.46 -28.37
CA ILE A 225 5.10 12.55 -28.18
C ILE A 225 5.62 13.69 -29.05
N MET A 226 4.89 13.97 -30.13
CA MET A 226 5.26 15.02 -31.07
C MET A 226 5.15 16.39 -30.41
N HIS A 227 6.12 17.27 -30.66
CA HIS A 227 6.05 18.67 -30.23
C HIS A 227 5.31 19.51 -31.27
N ASP A 228 4.76 20.65 -30.86
CA ASP A 228 4.00 21.57 -31.73
C ASP A 228 4.79 22.06 -32.96
N ASP A 229 6.11 21.89 -32.99
CA ASP A 229 7.03 22.31 -34.06
C ASP A 229 7.37 21.20 -35.09
N ASP A 230 6.83 19.99 -34.93
CA ASP A 230 7.12 18.90 -35.87
C ASP A 230 6.15 18.93 -37.10
N ASP A 231 6.70 18.89 -38.33
CA ASP A 231 5.95 18.94 -39.60
C ASP A 231 5.16 17.63 -39.88
N TYR A 232 3.83 17.71 -40.12
CA TYR A 232 2.96 16.51 -40.26
C TYR A 232 2.07 16.40 -41.51
N GLU A 233 2.38 15.41 -42.34
CA GLU A 233 1.41 14.64 -43.14
C GLU A 233 1.04 13.28 -42.47
N GLN A 234 1.50 12.99 -41.23
CA GLN A 234 1.36 11.66 -40.58
C GLN A 234 0.34 11.58 -39.42
N LEU A 235 -0.68 12.44 -39.41
CA LEU A 235 -1.71 12.53 -38.36
C LEU A 235 -2.56 11.25 -38.12
N GLY A 236 -2.56 10.28 -39.05
CA GLY A 236 -3.46 9.13 -38.96
C GLY A 236 -3.07 8.08 -37.90
N ASN A 237 -1.77 7.87 -37.62
CA ASN A 237 -1.33 6.68 -36.88
C ASN A 237 -1.16 6.92 -35.37
N GLN A 238 -0.86 8.14 -34.94
CA GLN A 238 -0.60 8.42 -33.51
C GLN A 238 -1.91 8.45 -32.70
N ASP A 239 -2.96 9.08 -33.24
CA ASP A 239 -4.30 9.06 -32.64
C ASP A 239 -4.82 7.64 -32.46
N ILE A 240 -4.48 6.73 -33.41
CA ILE A 240 -4.81 5.30 -33.31
C ILE A 240 -4.05 4.65 -32.15
N VAL A 241 -2.75 4.92 -32.00
CA VAL A 241 -1.92 4.36 -30.91
C VAL A 241 -2.41 4.85 -29.55
N ILE A 242 -2.64 6.16 -29.40
CA ILE A 242 -3.14 6.75 -28.15
C ILE A 242 -4.54 6.21 -27.83
N SER A 243 -5.45 6.16 -28.81
CA SER A 243 -6.79 5.60 -28.62
C SER A 243 -6.76 4.12 -28.23
N TYR A 244 -5.81 3.35 -28.77
CA TYR A 244 -5.62 1.95 -28.39
C TYR A 244 -5.09 1.84 -26.96
N LEU A 245 -4.11 2.67 -26.60
CA LEU A 245 -3.52 2.70 -25.26
C LEU A 245 -4.56 3.10 -24.21
N ASP A 246 -5.39 4.12 -24.47
CA ASP A 246 -6.49 4.53 -23.58
C ASP A 246 -7.44 3.37 -23.26
N LYS A 247 -7.73 2.51 -24.25
CA LYS A 247 -8.63 1.34 -24.09
C LYS A 247 -7.96 0.14 -23.42
N HIS A 248 -6.63 0.15 -23.30
CA HIS A 248 -5.85 -1.03 -22.91
C HIS A 248 -4.78 -0.75 -21.85
N ILE A 249 -4.76 0.44 -21.26
CA ILE A 249 -3.73 0.90 -20.30
C ILE A 249 -3.52 -0.07 -19.15
N ASN A 250 -4.61 -0.66 -18.62
CA ASN A 250 -4.56 -1.69 -17.59
C ASN A 250 -3.69 -2.88 -18.00
N TRP A 251 -3.75 -3.32 -19.26
CA TRP A 251 -2.92 -4.41 -19.77
C TRP A 251 -1.47 -4.00 -20.02
N TYR A 252 -1.19 -2.74 -20.36
CA TYR A 252 0.17 -2.23 -20.39
C TYR A 252 0.78 -2.24 -18.98
N PHE A 253 0.02 -1.79 -17.98
CA PHE A 253 0.45 -1.85 -16.57
C PHE A 253 0.69 -3.28 -16.10
N ILE A 254 -0.24 -4.20 -16.36
CA ILE A 254 -0.08 -5.63 -16.05
C ILE A 254 1.18 -6.20 -16.70
N GLN A 255 1.39 -5.91 -17.98
CA GLN A 255 2.57 -6.36 -18.72
C GLN A 255 3.86 -5.81 -18.10
N MET A 256 3.88 -4.52 -17.76
CA MET A 256 5.04 -3.87 -17.16
C MET A 256 5.38 -4.45 -15.79
N VAL A 257 4.41 -4.64 -14.89
CA VAL A 257 4.70 -5.24 -13.58
C VAL A 257 5.21 -6.67 -13.74
N LEU A 258 4.63 -7.46 -14.64
CA LEU A 258 5.10 -8.81 -14.96
C LEU A 258 6.52 -8.79 -15.57
N ALA A 259 6.93 -7.74 -16.27
CA ALA A 259 8.27 -7.64 -16.85
C ALA A 259 9.38 -7.22 -15.87
N THR A 260 9.02 -6.76 -14.66
CA THR A 260 10.00 -6.28 -13.66
C THR A 260 10.90 -7.40 -13.13
N VAL A 261 11.97 -7.03 -12.42
CA VAL A 261 12.82 -7.97 -11.67
C VAL A 261 12.27 -8.35 -10.30
N ALA A 262 11.12 -7.80 -9.89
CA ALA A 262 10.48 -8.10 -8.62
C ALA A 262 10.21 -9.60 -8.49
N ASN A 263 10.57 -10.20 -7.34
CA ASN A 263 10.35 -11.62 -7.09
C ASN A 263 8.86 -12.00 -7.04
N ARG A 264 7.97 -11.01 -6.85
CA ARG A 264 6.52 -11.20 -6.84
C ARG A 264 5.81 -10.04 -7.53
N THR A 265 4.74 -10.37 -8.25
CA THR A 265 3.86 -9.41 -8.92
C THR A 265 2.42 -9.67 -8.52
N ILE A 266 1.72 -8.65 -8.06
CA ILE A 266 0.32 -8.69 -7.67
C ILE A 266 -0.45 -7.72 -8.58
N ILE A 267 -1.59 -8.16 -9.07
CA ILE A 267 -2.43 -7.40 -10.00
C ILE A 267 -3.79 -7.29 -9.34
N GLU A 268 -4.32 -6.07 -9.21
CA GLU A 268 -5.69 -5.89 -8.74
C GLU A 268 -6.69 -6.53 -9.70
N PHE A 269 -7.73 -7.13 -9.15
CA PHE A 269 -8.67 -7.87 -9.99
C PHE A 269 -9.48 -6.93 -10.90
N GLN A 270 -9.75 -5.71 -10.43
CA GLN A 270 -10.36 -4.63 -11.21
C GLN A 270 -9.53 -4.29 -12.45
N ASP A 271 -8.19 -4.31 -12.34
CA ASP A 271 -7.29 -4.06 -13.48
C ASP A 271 -7.32 -5.21 -14.48
N VAL A 272 -7.40 -6.46 -14.05
CA VAL A 272 -7.59 -7.61 -14.97
C VAL A 272 -8.88 -7.45 -15.77
N LEU A 273 -9.94 -6.98 -15.11
CA LEU A 273 -11.25 -6.76 -15.70
C LEU A 273 -11.34 -5.47 -16.54
N GLY A 274 -10.40 -4.54 -16.37
CA GLY A 274 -10.39 -3.24 -17.05
C GLY A 274 -11.52 -2.31 -16.59
N LEU A 275 -11.80 -2.29 -15.30
CA LEU A 275 -12.89 -1.51 -14.69
C LEU A 275 -12.43 -0.08 -14.36
N ASN A 276 -13.38 0.86 -14.30
CA ASN A 276 -13.15 2.26 -13.93
C ASN A 276 -13.34 2.47 -12.41
N ASN A 277 -13.21 3.71 -11.92
CA ASN A 277 -13.23 4.07 -10.50
C ASN A 277 -14.56 3.82 -9.78
N ASP A 278 -15.66 3.56 -10.48
CA ASP A 278 -16.90 3.01 -9.88
C ASP A 278 -16.65 1.65 -9.19
N CYS A 279 -15.51 1.02 -9.47
CA CYS A 279 -15.06 -0.24 -8.89
C CYS A 279 -13.85 -0.09 -7.95
N ARG A 280 -13.48 1.14 -7.57
CA ARG A 280 -12.43 1.39 -6.57
C ARG A 280 -12.80 0.69 -5.25
N MET A 281 -11.83 0.04 -4.62
CA MET A 281 -12.10 -0.68 -3.37
C MET A 281 -12.19 0.28 -2.18
N ASN A 282 -11.21 1.17 -2.00
CA ASN A 282 -11.16 2.11 -0.90
C ASN A 282 -10.66 3.48 -1.37
N ASP A 283 -11.31 4.55 -0.94
CA ASP A 283 -10.80 5.90 -0.96
C ASP A 283 -10.37 6.32 0.46
N PRO A 284 -9.05 6.41 0.74
CA PRO A 284 -8.54 6.79 2.05
C PRO A 284 -8.96 8.20 2.51
N SER A 285 -9.43 9.05 1.60
CA SER A 285 -9.88 10.41 1.93
C SER A 285 -11.34 10.49 2.40
N LEU A 286 -12.14 9.45 2.16
CA LEU A 286 -13.53 9.40 2.58
C LEU A 286 -13.64 8.85 4.00
N SER A 287 -14.48 9.49 4.84
CA SER A 287 -14.82 8.92 6.14
C SER A 287 -15.62 7.63 5.94
N SER A 288 -15.42 6.65 6.82
CA SER A 288 -16.22 5.43 6.88
C SER A 288 -17.62 5.65 7.49
N ASP A 289 -18.17 6.86 7.38
CA ASP A 289 -19.46 7.20 7.99
C ASP A 289 -20.58 6.43 7.27
N PRO A 290 -21.27 5.48 7.93
CA PRO A 290 -22.30 4.67 7.29
C PRO A 290 -23.55 5.48 6.88
N ASP A 291 -23.71 6.71 7.40
CA ASP A 291 -24.83 7.61 7.06
C ASP A 291 -24.46 8.60 5.94
N CYS A 292 -23.28 8.49 5.33
CA CYS A 292 -22.93 9.33 4.18
C CYS A 292 -23.53 8.77 2.87
N ASP A 293 -24.25 9.60 2.12
CA ASP A 293 -24.82 9.28 0.79
C ASP A 293 -23.74 9.16 -0.32
N GLY A 294 -22.48 8.87 0.04
CA GLY A 294 -21.31 8.82 -0.84
C GLY A 294 -20.93 7.41 -1.31
N PRO A 295 -19.90 7.30 -2.18
CA PRO A 295 -19.35 6.00 -2.57
C PRO A 295 -18.87 5.25 -1.32
N GLN A 296 -19.36 4.01 -1.14
CA GLN A 296 -19.00 3.20 0.02
C GLN A 296 -17.68 2.47 -0.22
N ASN A 297 -16.71 2.72 0.65
CA ASN A 297 -15.47 1.94 0.73
C ASN A 297 -15.80 0.46 1.04
N TRP A 298 -14.96 -0.45 0.56
CA TRP A 298 -15.03 -1.90 0.78
C TRP A 298 -16.29 -2.60 0.25
N ALA A 299 -17.05 -1.92 -0.60
CA ALA A 299 -18.33 -2.42 -1.12
C ALA A 299 -18.24 -3.08 -2.51
N TRP A 300 -17.14 -2.90 -3.24
CA TRP A 300 -17.02 -3.45 -4.59
C TRP A 300 -17.03 -4.98 -4.59
N ARG A 301 -17.80 -5.55 -5.52
CA ARG A 301 -17.92 -6.99 -5.73
C ARG A 301 -17.96 -7.30 -7.21
N PHE A 302 -17.28 -8.38 -7.61
CA PHE A 302 -17.38 -8.91 -8.96
C PHE A 302 -18.55 -9.89 -9.08
N THR A 303 -19.00 -10.11 -10.32
CA THR A 303 -19.86 -11.23 -10.69
C THR A 303 -19.13 -12.12 -11.71
N TRP A 304 -19.44 -13.42 -11.73
CA TRP A 304 -18.77 -14.35 -12.64
C TRP A 304 -18.98 -14.01 -14.14
N THR A 305 -20.04 -13.27 -14.47
CA THR A 305 -20.28 -12.79 -15.85
C THR A 305 -19.26 -11.73 -16.28
N MET A 306 -18.58 -11.06 -15.35
CA MET A 306 -17.47 -10.15 -15.64
C MET A 306 -16.21 -10.92 -16.06
N VAL A 307 -16.04 -12.16 -15.60
CA VAL A 307 -14.84 -12.97 -15.85
C VAL A 307 -14.95 -13.66 -17.20
N ARG A 308 -14.26 -13.11 -18.20
CA ARG A 308 -14.28 -13.63 -19.58
C ARG A 308 -13.04 -14.48 -19.87
N ASP A 309 -13.18 -15.52 -20.68
CA ASP A 309 -12.08 -16.43 -21.04
C ASP A 309 -10.85 -15.71 -21.61
N LYS A 310 -11.07 -14.64 -22.39
CA LYS A 310 -9.99 -13.81 -22.94
C LYS A 310 -9.03 -13.25 -21.86
N PHE A 311 -9.51 -13.00 -20.65
CA PHE A 311 -8.67 -12.49 -19.56
C PHE A 311 -7.76 -13.58 -19.01
N ARG A 312 -8.30 -14.80 -18.86
CA ARG A 312 -7.53 -15.99 -18.47
C ARG A 312 -6.45 -16.30 -19.49
N GLU A 313 -6.79 -16.27 -20.78
CA GLU A 313 -5.85 -16.51 -21.87
C GLU A 313 -4.72 -15.47 -21.89
N LYS A 314 -5.09 -14.18 -21.75
CA LYS A 314 -4.12 -13.08 -21.74
C LYS A 314 -3.20 -13.11 -20.52
N LEU A 315 -3.73 -13.38 -19.32
CA LEU A 315 -2.90 -13.60 -18.13
C LEU A 315 -1.96 -14.77 -18.31
N LYS A 316 -2.44 -15.92 -18.78
CA LYS A 316 -1.61 -17.11 -19.06
C LYS A 316 -0.51 -16.81 -20.08
N PHE A 317 -0.83 -16.04 -21.12
CA PHE A 317 0.14 -15.63 -22.12
C PHE A 317 1.26 -14.78 -21.51
N PHE A 318 0.91 -13.73 -20.75
CA PHE A 318 1.92 -12.87 -20.13
C PHE A 318 2.72 -13.56 -19.04
N THR A 319 2.10 -14.38 -18.18
CA THR A 319 2.86 -15.12 -17.18
C THR A 319 3.83 -16.12 -17.81
N ASN A 320 3.51 -16.69 -18.97
CA ASN A 320 4.47 -17.51 -19.73
C ASN A 320 5.62 -16.68 -20.32
N ILE A 321 5.33 -15.54 -20.96
CA ILE A 321 6.35 -14.68 -21.58
C ILE A 321 7.37 -14.19 -20.56
N TYR A 322 6.90 -13.78 -19.37
CA TYR A 322 7.76 -13.21 -18.33
C TYR A 322 8.24 -14.24 -17.30
N ASN A 323 8.04 -15.54 -17.55
CA ASN A 323 8.48 -16.63 -16.67
C ASN A 323 7.95 -16.52 -15.22
N ARG A 324 6.63 -16.25 -15.09
CA ARG A 324 5.89 -16.09 -13.82
C ARG A 324 4.74 -17.10 -13.68
N LYS A 325 4.96 -18.32 -14.16
CA LYS A 325 3.95 -19.40 -14.18
C LYS A 325 3.86 -20.16 -12.86
#